data_AF-A0A9D2LAT5-F1
#
_entry.id   AF-A0A9D2LAT5-F1
#
_cell.length_a   1.000
_cell.length_b   1.000
_cell.length_c   1.000
_cell.angle_alpha   90.00
_cell.angle_beta   90.00
_cell.angle_gamma   90.00
#
_symmetry.space_group_name_H-M   'P 1'
#
loop_
_entity.id
_entity.type
_entity.pdbx_description
1 polymer ?
#
loop_
_entity_poly.entity_id
_entity_poly.type
_entity_poly.pdbx_seq_one_letter_code
_entity_poly.pdbx_strand_id
1 'polypeptide(L)'
;MSHRFRPPRPARARLAGALLTLTLLAAGCGGEQEAGPSPNEAPEASDAGGASDQGGGTDEGGASDDGGSTAATVPADPYPVTPAPEEFEAPAPCTGEGAHLAESGGDPAQPELPERAGETLTIELAGIEDDHAQLTATIGSGEARPIEDATIGESVTIDLWTISITSVCSDSDQVGFDLVD
;
A
#
# COMPACT_ATOMS: atom_id res chain seq x y z
N MET A 1 49.70 -11.89 -28.40
CA MET A 1 49.41 -10.82 -29.37
C MET A 1 48.32 -11.38 -30.28
N SER A 2 47.07 -10.93 -30.33
CA SER A 2 46.54 -9.59 -30.09
C SER A 2 44.99 -9.60 -30.07
N HIS A 3 44.45 -8.69 -29.26
CA HIS A 3 43.15 -8.01 -29.29
C HIS A 3 41.82 -8.79 -29.18
N ARG A 4 41.20 -8.65 -27.99
CA ARG A 4 39.75 -8.54 -27.81
C ARG A 4 39.24 -7.32 -28.58
N PHE A 5 38.10 -7.42 -29.27
CA PHE A 5 37.26 -6.25 -29.54
C PHE A 5 35.76 -6.62 -29.53
N ARG A 6 35.02 -5.83 -28.73
CA ARG A 6 33.58 -5.93 -28.46
C ARG A 6 32.74 -5.65 -29.71
N PRO A 7 31.55 -6.26 -29.83
CA PRO A 7 30.52 -5.79 -30.75
C PRO A 7 29.97 -4.41 -30.29
N PRO A 8 29.79 -3.43 -31.18
CA PRO A 8 29.06 -2.20 -30.87
C PRO A 8 27.55 -2.47 -30.78
N ARG A 9 26.95 -1.88 -29.74
CA ARG A 9 25.52 -1.85 -29.42
C ARG A 9 24.69 -1.09 -30.49
N PRO A 10 23.38 -1.34 -30.54
CA PRO A 10 22.49 -0.92 -31.62
C PRO A 10 22.28 0.59 -31.72
N ALA A 11 22.11 1.04 -32.96
CA ALA A 11 21.77 2.41 -33.31
C ALA A 11 20.35 2.76 -32.83
N ARG A 12 20.26 3.81 -32.01
CA ARG A 12 19.01 4.53 -31.73
C ARG A 12 18.54 5.20 -33.02
N ALA A 13 17.57 4.62 -33.71
CA ALA A 13 16.82 5.32 -34.74
C ALA A 13 15.52 5.86 -34.10
N ARG A 14 15.52 7.18 -33.89
CA ARG A 14 14.38 7.95 -33.39
C ARG A 14 13.25 7.88 -34.42
N LEU A 15 12.12 7.30 -34.05
CA LEU A 15 10.86 7.46 -34.78
C LEU A 15 10.15 8.69 -34.21
N ALA A 16 10.28 9.80 -34.91
CA ALA A 16 9.53 11.03 -34.67
C ALA A 16 8.66 11.29 -35.91
N GLY A 17 7.35 11.39 -35.69
CA GLY A 17 6.33 11.72 -36.70
C GLY A 17 5.04 10.95 -36.41
N ALA A 18 3.85 11.52 -36.41
CA ALA A 18 3.43 12.89 -36.64
C ALA A 18 2.02 13.10 -36.04
N LEU A 19 1.79 14.32 -35.57
CA LEU A 19 0.54 15.10 -35.50
C LEU A 19 -0.78 14.43 -35.94
N LEU A 20 -1.80 14.53 -35.08
CA LEU A 20 -3.12 15.03 -35.48
C LEU A 20 -3.95 15.50 -34.27
N THR A 21 -4.17 16.81 -34.25
CA THR A 21 -5.12 17.56 -33.44
C THR A 21 -6.56 17.19 -33.83
N LEU A 22 -7.42 16.84 -32.87
CA LEU A 22 -8.87 16.99 -33.03
C LEU A 22 -9.46 17.87 -31.93
N THR A 23 -10.32 18.75 -32.43
CA THR A 23 -11.00 19.92 -31.91
C THR A 23 -12.05 19.67 -30.82
N LEU A 24 -12.24 20.72 -30.02
CA LEU A 24 -13.32 20.95 -29.04
C LEU A 24 -14.75 20.64 -29.55
N LEU A 25 -15.56 20.06 -28.65
CA LEU A 25 -16.97 20.41 -28.36
C LEU A 25 -17.10 20.34 -26.82
N ALA A 26 -17.43 21.36 -26.02
CA ALA A 26 -18.51 22.35 -26.04
C ALA A 26 -19.93 21.75 -25.88
N ALA A 27 -20.38 21.63 -24.61
CA ALA A 27 -21.67 22.07 -24.07
C ALA A 27 -22.34 21.08 -23.10
N GLY A 28 -22.65 21.55 -21.89
CA GLY A 28 -23.98 21.31 -21.30
C GLY A 28 -24.04 20.71 -19.88
N CYS A 29 -24.70 21.46 -19.00
CA CYS A 29 -25.22 21.11 -17.67
C CYS A 29 -24.18 21.02 -16.56
N GLY A 30 -24.17 21.85 -15.52
CA GLY A 30 -25.20 22.73 -14.99
C GLY A 30 -24.93 22.81 -13.49
N GLY A 31 -25.03 23.99 -12.88
CA GLY A 31 -24.80 24.14 -11.45
C GLY A 31 -24.15 25.47 -11.09
N GLU A 32 -24.91 26.54 -11.29
CA GLU A 32 -24.65 27.84 -10.71
C GLU A 32 -24.82 27.72 -9.18
N GLN A 33 -23.77 28.01 -8.41
CA GLN A 33 -23.98 28.53 -7.05
C GLN A 33 -22.82 29.46 -6.66
N GLU A 34 -23.07 30.74 -6.88
CA GLU A 34 -22.48 31.85 -6.14
C GLU A 34 -22.68 31.65 -4.64
N ALA A 35 -21.59 31.70 -3.88
CA ALA A 35 -21.42 32.58 -2.72
C ALA A 35 -20.09 32.26 -2.00
N GLY A 36 -19.11 33.15 -2.10
CA GLY A 36 -18.17 33.35 -0.99
C GLY A 36 -18.83 34.22 0.09
N PRO A 37 -18.12 34.67 1.15
CA PRO A 37 -16.84 34.23 1.72
C PRO A 37 -16.94 33.83 3.23
N SER A 38 -15.94 33.12 3.78
CA SER A 38 -15.63 33.13 5.23
C SER A 38 -15.24 34.56 5.66
N PRO A 39 -15.46 35.07 6.90
CA PRO A 39 -14.84 34.53 8.14
C PRO A 39 -15.56 34.82 9.49
N ASN A 40 -14.98 34.35 10.60
CA ASN A 40 -15.31 34.60 12.03
C ASN A 40 -16.64 33.97 12.51
N GLU A 41 -16.76 33.39 13.69
CA GLU A 41 -16.33 33.88 15.00
C GLU A 41 -15.97 32.72 15.96
N ALA A 42 -14.86 32.87 16.67
CA ALA A 42 -14.66 32.23 17.96
C ALA A 42 -15.10 33.21 19.06
N PRO A 43 -15.76 32.75 20.13
CA PRO A 43 -15.71 33.40 21.43
C PRO A 43 -14.97 32.47 22.41
N GLU A 44 -13.81 32.91 22.92
CA GLU A 44 -13.62 33.70 24.13
C GLU A 44 -13.11 32.82 25.28
N ALA A 45 -11.88 33.12 25.68
CA ALA A 45 -11.27 32.65 26.91
C ALA A 45 -12.08 33.13 28.12
N SER A 46 -12.18 32.30 29.14
CA SER A 46 -12.54 32.73 30.50
C SER A 46 -11.38 32.39 31.44
N ASP A 47 -10.61 33.42 31.77
CA ASP A 47 -9.83 33.51 32.99
C ASP A 47 -10.76 33.60 34.20
N ALA A 48 -10.51 32.81 35.24
CA ALA A 48 -10.45 33.30 36.63
C ALA A 48 -10.18 32.18 37.64
N GLY A 49 -8.98 32.25 38.24
CA GLY A 49 -8.88 32.33 39.71
C GLY A 49 -8.68 31.03 40.47
N GLY A 50 -7.51 30.92 41.13
CA GLY A 50 -7.35 30.01 42.26
C GLY A 50 -5.91 29.65 42.62
N ALA A 51 -5.08 30.63 42.99
CA ALA A 51 -3.87 30.34 43.75
C ALA A 51 -4.23 30.18 45.24
N SER A 52 -3.74 29.13 45.90
CA SER A 52 -3.37 29.13 47.32
C SER A 52 -2.48 27.93 47.68
N ASP A 53 -1.47 28.24 48.47
CA ASP A 53 -0.27 27.50 48.81
C ASP A 53 -0.41 26.31 49.77
N GLN A 54 0.61 25.43 49.65
CA GLN A 54 1.37 24.74 50.70
C GLN A 54 0.65 23.93 51.78
N GLY A 55 0.90 22.62 51.75
CA GLY A 55 0.95 21.75 52.91
C GLY A 55 1.93 20.62 52.66
N GLY A 56 3.13 20.72 53.22
CA GLY A 56 4.13 19.65 53.21
C GLY A 56 3.72 18.48 54.10
N GLY A 57 4.07 17.27 53.67
CA GLY A 57 3.97 16.04 54.43
C GLY A 57 4.80 14.97 53.74
N THR A 58 6.05 14.84 54.16
CA THR A 58 6.88 13.66 53.90
C THR A 58 6.30 12.51 54.70
N ASP A 59 5.90 11.41 54.06
CA ASP A 59 5.92 10.08 54.67
C ASP A 59 6.10 9.01 53.59
N GLU A 60 7.01 8.10 53.92
CA GLU A 60 7.50 6.97 53.16
C GLU A 60 6.44 5.90 52.91
N GLY A 61 6.62 5.16 51.81
CA GLY A 61 6.15 3.78 51.71
C GLY A 61 4.82 3.58 50.97
N GLY A 62 4.92 3.40 49.67
CA GLY A 62 3.85 2.85 48.84
C GLY A 62 4.38 2.63 47.44
N ALA A 63 5.07 1.51 47.21
CA ALA A 63 5.29 1.03 45.86
C ALA A 63 3.92 0.68 45.28
N SER A 64 3.36 1.60 44.49
CA SER A 64 2.23 1.29 43.64
C SER A 64 2.75 0.40 42.51
N ASP A 65 2.56 -0.91 42.68
CA ASP A 65 2.49 -1.85 41.56
C ASP A 65 1.25 -1.48 40.73
N ASP A 66 1.35 -0.41 39.94
CA ASP A 66 0.47 -0.17 38.81
C ASP A 66 0.87 -1.18 37.72
N GLY A 67 0.45 -2.43 37.97
CA GLY A 67 0.46 -3.53 37.00
C GLY A 67 -0.46 -3.19 35.84
N GLY A 68 0.00 -2.30 34.96
CA GLY A 68 -0.60 -2.09 33.66
C GLY A 68 -0.45 -3.38 32.87
N SER A 69 -1.55 -4.13 32.75
CA SER A 69 -1.68 -5.19 31.77
C SER A 69 -1.44 -4.57 30.40
N THR A 70 -0.21 -4.70 29.89
CA THR A 70 0.04 -4.61 28.46
C THR A 70 -0.70 -5.81 27.88
N ALA A 71 -1.94 -5.60 27.44
CA ALA A 71 -2.61 -6.58 26.61
C ALA A 71 -1.67 -6.84 25.43
N ALA A 72 -1.09 -8.03 25.38
CA ALA A 72 -0.27 -8.43 24.26
C ALA A 72 -1.17 -8.35 23.02
N THR A 73 -0.76 -7.58 22.02
CA THR A 73 -1.43 -7.56 20.72
C THR A 73 -1.45 -8.99 20.21
N VAL A 74 -2.65 -9.56 20.10
CA VAL A 74 -2.83 -10.88 19.50
C VAL A 74 -2.59 -10.71 18.00
N PRO A 75 -1.63 -11.45 17.40
CA PRO A 75 -1.43 -11.39 15.96
C PRO A 75 -2.72 -11.73 15.23
N ALA A 76 -3.12 -10.91 14.26
CA ALA A 76 -4.22 -11.24 13.38
C ALA A 76 -3.86 -12.48 12.56
N ASP A 77 -4.80 -13.44 12.44
CA ASP A 77 -4.63 -14.59 11.55
C ASP A 77 -4.37 -14.11 10.12
N PRO A 78 -3.44 -14.66 9.33
CA PRO A 78 -3.22 -14.20 7.96
C PRO A 78 -4.42 -14.39 7.02
N TYR A 79 -4.48 -13.66 5.90
CA TYR A 79 -5.42 -13.97 4.81
C TYR A 79 -5.00 -15.26 4.10
N PRO A 80 -5.90 -16.24 3.93
CA PRO A 80 -5.55 -17.53 3.37
C PRO A 80 -5.28 -17.45 1.87
N VAL A 81 -4.24 -18.15 1.41
CA VAL A 81 -3.93 -18.26 -0.01
C VAL A 81 -4.68 -19.44 -0.62
N THR A 82 -5.28 -19.21 -1.78
CA THR A 82 -5.85 -20.23 -2.64
C THR A 82 -4.75 -20.76 -3.57
N PRO A 83 -4.46 -22.08 -3.52
CA PRO A 83 -3.44 -22.68 -4.38
C PRO A 83 -3.73 -22.48 -5.86
N ALA A 84 -2.66 -22.45 -6.66
CA ALA A 84 -2.77 -22.44 -8.11
C ALA A 84 -3.55 -23.68 -8.63
N PRO A 85 -4.26 -23.57 -9.77
CA PRO A 85 -4.93 -24.72 -10.40
C PRO A 85 -3.98 -25.90 -10.64
N GLU A 86 -4.48 -27.14 -10.58
CA GLU A 86 -3.64 -28.35 -10.72
C GLU A 86 -2.86 -28.41 -12.04
N GLU A 87 -3.42 -27.86 -13.12
CA GLU A 87 -2.79 -27.76 -14.44
C GLU A 87 -1.99 -26.47 -14.69
N PHE A 88 -1.75 -25.65 -13.66
CA PHE A 88 -0.96 -24.43 -13.80
C PHE A 88 0.53 -24.73 -13.96
N GLU A 89 1.12 -24.24 -15.05
CA GLU A 89 2.56 -24.23 -15.26
C GLU A 89 3.08 -22.81 -14.99
N ALA A 90 3.85 -22.67 -13.91
CA ALA A 90 4.37 -21.37 -13.52
C ALA A 90 5.30 -20.79 -14.60
N PRO A 91 5.13 -19.52 -14.99
CA PRO A 91 6.07 -18.83 -15.86
C PRO A 91 7.43 -18.67 -15.15
N ALA A 92 8.42 -18.15 -15.88
CA ALA A 92 9.69 -17.78 -15.28
C ALA A 92 9.47 -16.73 -14.16
N PRO A 93 10.27 -16.74 -13.08
CA PRO A 93 10.27 -15.68 -12.09
C PRO A 93 10.85 -14.38 -12.68
N CYS A 94 10.69 -13.26 -11.96
CA CYS A 94 11.23 -11.95 -12.36
C CYS A 94 10.81 -11.47 -13.76
N THR A 95 9.57 -11.73 -14.19
CA THR A 95 9.07 -11.21 -15.48
C THR A 95 8.69 -9.73 -15.38
N GLY A 96 8.40 -9.25 -14.17
CA GLY A 96 7.80 -7.93 -13.94
C GLY A 96 6.37 -7.85 -14.49
N GLU A 97 5.73 -9.00 -14.68
CA GLU A 97 4.34 -9.07 -15.11
C GLU A 97 3.39 -8.86 -13.93
N GLY A 98 2.23 -8.29 -14.23
CA GLY A 98 1.20 -7.89 -13.27
C GLY A 98 0.75 -6.46 -13.54
N ALA A 99 -0.53 -6.20 -13.36
CA ALA A 99 -1.11 -4.87 -13.46
C ALA A 99 -0.64 -3.97 -12.30
N HIS A 100 -0.30 -4.56 -11.15
CA HIS A 100 0.17 -3.89 -9.95
C HIS A 100 1.52 -4.48 -9.50
N LEU A 101 2.43 -3.63 -9.03
CA LEU A 101 3.76 -4.01 -8.56
C LEU A 101 3.98 -3.50 -7.13
N ALA A 102 4.36 -4.39 -6.21
CA ALA A 102 4.79 -4.05 -4.86
C ALA A 102 6.30 -4.29 -4.71
N GLU A 103 6.99 -3.38 -4.02
CA GLU A 103 8.44 -3.44 -3.77
C GLU A 103 8.72 -3.37 -2.26
N SER A 104 9.66 -4.18 -1.78
CA SER A 104 9.99 -4.19 -0.34
C SER A 104 10.65 -2.88 0.07
N GLY A 105 10.16 -2.28 1.16
CA GLY A 105 10.61 -0.98 1.65
C GLY A 105 10.31 0.20 0.70
N GLY A 106 9.53 -0.02 -0.35
CA GLY A 106 9.04 0.98 -1.29
C GLY A 106 7.69 1.57 -0.89
N ASP A 107 7.06 2.25 -1.85
CA ASP A 107 5.65 2.63 -1.75
C ASP A 107 4.75 1.38 -1.82
N PRO A 108 3.49 1.46 -1.35
CA PRO A 108 2.51 0.41 -1.60
C PRO A 108 2.31 0.15 -3.10
N ALA A 109 1.69 -0.98 -3.42
CA ALA A 109 1.56 -1.48 -4.77
C ALA A 109 1.13 -0.39 -5.78
N GLN A 110 1.88 -0.30 -6.89
CA GLN A 110 1.69 0.70 -7.93
C GLN A 110 1.29 0.06 -9.27
N PRO A 111 0.35 0.67 -10.03
CA PRO A 111 -0.54 1.75 -9.60
C PRO A 111 -1.44 1.32 -8.43
N GLU A 112 -2.01 2.29 -7.71
CA GLU A 112 -2.95 2.01 -6.62
C GLU A 112 -4.11 1.12 -7.09
N LEU A 113 -4.58 0.22 -6.20
CA LEU A 113 -5.72 -0.63 -6.51
C LEU A 113 -7.01 0.20 -6.59
N PRO A 114 -7.94 -0.15 -7.49
CA PRO A 114 -9.24 0.49 -7.56
C PRO A 114 -10.04 0.35 -6.26
N GLU A 115 -10.68 1.45 -5.85
CA GLU A 115 -11.65 1.48 -4.75
C GLU A 115 -12.86 0.56 -5.07
N ARG A 116 -13.35 -0.16 -4.07
CA ARG A 116 -14.56 -1.00 -4.16
C ARG A 116 -15.47 -0.69 -2.98
N ALA A 117 -16.73 -0.36 -3.27
CA ALA A 117 -17.74 -0.01 -2.28
C ALA A 117 -17.35 1.11 -1.28
N GLY A 118 -16.52 2.07 -1.71
CA GLY A 118 -16.04 3.16 -0.84
C GLY A 118 -14.85 2.79 0.02
N GLU A 119 -14.30 1.58 -0.11
CA GLU A 119 -13.12 1.10 0.59
C GLU A 119 -11.94 0.99 -0.36
N THR A 120 -10.73 1.24 0.16
CA THR A 120 -9.46 1.08 -0.57
C THR A 120 -8.73 -0.16 -0.08
N LEU A 121 -7.99 -0.83 -0.97
CA LEU A 121 -7.06 -1.89 -0.58
C LEU A 121 -5.63 -1.47 -0.88
N THR A 122 -4.79 -1.50 0.14
CA THR A 122 -3.35 -1.26 0.04
C THR A 122 -2.62 -2.58 0.22
N ILE A 123 -1.74 -2.90 -0.73
CA ILE A 123 -0.88 -4.09 -0.68
C ILE A 123 0.58 -3.63 -0.55
N GLU A 124 1.30 -4.18 0.41
CA GLU A 124 2.70 -3.90 0.65
C GLU A 124 3.50 -5.21 0.69
N LEU A 125 4.75 -5.16 0.24
CA LEU A 125 5.66 -6.29 0.25
C LEU A 125 6.57 -6.20 1.48
N ALA A 126 6.43 -7.15 2.40
CA ALA A 126 7.31 -7.26 3.56
C ALA A 126 8.66 -7.87 3.17
N GLY A 127 8.66 -8.86 2.27
CA GLY A 127 9.88 -9.51 1.77
C GLY A 127 9.56 -10.69 0.87
N ILE A 128 10.61 -11.38 0.42
CA ILE A 128 10.52 -12.61 -0.37
C ILE A 128 11.44 -13.64 0.27
N GLU A 129 10.93 -14.85 0.51
CA GLU A 129 11.72 -16.00 0.98
C GLU A 129 11.64 -17.11 -0.07
N ASP A 130 12.80 -17.50 -0.61
CA ASP A 130 12.91 -18.36 -1.79
C ASP A 130 12.09 -17.81 -2.98
N ASP A 131 10.96 -18.43 -3.32
CA ASP A 131 10.00 -18.02 -4.35
C ASP A 131 8.65 -17.56 -3.78
N HIS A 132 8.55 -17.41 -2.46
CA HIS A 132 7.36 -17.01 -1.74
C HIS A 132 7.37 -15.52 -1.39
N ALA A 133 6.32 -14.81 -1.79
CA ALA A 133 6.06 -13.43 -1.44
C ALA A 133 5.40 -13.32 -0.05
N GLN A 134 5.97 -12.49 0.81
CA GLN A 134 5.41 -12.14 2.11
C GLN A 134 4.71 -10.78 2.00
N LEU A 135 3.38 -10.79 1.88
CA LEU A 135 2.58 -9.59 1.63
C LEU A 135 1.75 -9.18 2.85
N THR A 136 1.47 -7.89 2.97
CA THR A 136 0.50 -7.34 3.93
C THR A 136 -0.59 -6.57 3.20
N ALA A 137 -1.81 -6.67 3.72
CA ALA A 137 -2.98 -5.97 3.20
C ALA A 137 -3.60 -5.07 4.25
N THR A 138 -3.96 -3.85 3.83
CA THR A 138 -4.67 -2.87 4.66
C THR A 138 -5.93 -2.43 3.92
N ILE A 139 -7.10 -2.56 4.56
CA ILE A 139 -8.38 -2.08 4.02
C ILE A 139 -8.67 -0.71 4.64
N GLY A 140 -8.92 0.29 3.80
CA GLY A 140 -9.15 1.67 4.22
C GLY A 140 -8.01 2.20 5.10
N SER A 141 -8.36 2.72 6.28
CA SER A 141 -7.40 3.13 7.32
C SER A 141 -7.25 2.10 8.45
N GLY A 142 -7.56 0.84 8.16
CA GLY A 142 -7.54 -0.27 9.12
C GLY A 142 -6.13 -0.70 9.55
N GLU A 143 -6.07 -1.75 10.35
CA GLU A 143 -4.80 -2.38 10.72
C GLU A 143 -4.30 -3.26 9.57
N ALA A 144 -2.99 -3.19 9.29
CA ALA A 144 -2.34 -4.07 8.33
C ALA A 144 -2.41 -5.51 8.81
N ARG A 145 -2.81 -6.42 7.92
CA ARG A 145 -2.94 -7.85 8.19
C ARG A 145 -2.09 -8.65 7.21
N PRO A 146 -1.31 -9.63 7.67
CA PRO A 146 -0.50 -10.46 6.78
C PRO A 146 -1.36 -11.31 5.85
N ILE A 147 -0.81 -11.64 4.69
CA ILE A 147 -1.29 -12.67 3.78
C ILE A 147 -0.38 -13.89 3.97
N GLU A 148 -0.92 -15.11 3.86
CA GLU A 148 -0.05 -16.29 3.80
C GLU A 148 0.96 -16.18 2.65
N ASP A 149 2.13 -16.80 2.83
CA ASP A 149 3.21 -16.77 1.85
C ASP A 149 2.74 -17.32 0.48
N ALA A 150 2.81 -16.48 -0.56
CA ALA A 150 2.21 -16.78 -1.86
C ALA A 150 3.24 -16.84 -3.00
N THR A 151 3.05 -17.76 -3.93
CA THR A 151 3.89 -17.98 -5.11
C THR A 151 3.11 -17.65 -6.40
N ILE A 152 3.81 -17.67 -7.54
CA ILE A 152 3.21 -17.35 -8.84
C ILE A 152 2.06 -18.31 -9.16
N GLY A 153 0.92 -17.75 -9.56
CA GLY A 153 -0.32 -18.47 -9.91
C GLY A 153 -1.28 -18.68 -8.75
N GLU A 154 -0.83 -18.42 -7.52
CA GLU A 154 -1.70 -18.44 -6.34
C GLU A 154 -2.49 -17.13 -6.21
N SER A 155 -3.61 -17.19 -5.51
CA SER A 155 -4.50 -16.04 -5.33
C SER A 155 -4.96 -15.90 -3.89
N VAL A 156 -5.35 -14.69 -3.50
CA VAL A 156 -5.91 -14.40 -2.19
C VAL A 156 -7.11 -13.49 -2.34
N THR A 157 -8.19 -13.80 -1.61
CA THR A 157 -9.36 -12.95 -1.51
C THR A 157 -9.29 -12.14 -0.21
N ILE A 158 -9.28 -10.82 -0.34
CA ILE A 158 -9.25 -9.84 0.73
C ILE A 158 -10.54 -9.01 0.59
N ASP A 159 -11.56 -9.40 1.34
CA ASP A 159 -12.89 -8.77 1.28
C ASP A 159 -13.45 -8.69 -0.15
N LEU A 160 -13.51 -7.50 -0.75
CA LEU A 160 -14.04 -7.28 -2.11
C LEU A 160 -13.01 -7.44 -3.24
N TRP A 161 -11.74 -7.71 -2.92
CA TRP A 161 -10.68 -7.89 -3.92
C TRP A 161 -10.18 -9.33 -3.93
N THR A 162 -9.90 -9.86 -5.11
CA THR A 162 -9.09 -11.06 -5.26
C THR A 162 -7.87 -10.68 -6.08
N ILE A 163 -6.67 -10.94 -5.56
CA ILE A 163 -5.41 -10.73 -6.29
C ILE A 163 -4.81 -12.07 -6.66
N SER A 164 -4.17 -12.15 -7.82
CA SER A 164 -3.41 -13.31 -8.30
C SER A 164 -1.97 -12.92 -8.52
N ILE A 165 -1.02 -13.66 -7.94
CA ILE A 165 0.41 -13.40 -8.11
C ILE A 165 0.85 -13.82 -9.50
N THR A 166 1.52 -12.92 -10.22
CA THR A 166 1.96 -13.13 -11.62
C THR A 166 3.46 -13.13 -11.77
N SER A 167 4.19 -12.44 -10.89
CA SER A 167 5.66 -12.40 -10.91
C SER A 167 6.20 -12.27 -9.49
N VAL A 168 7.21 -13.05 -9.14
CA VAL A 168 7.99 -12.88 -7.91
C VAL A 168 9.45 -12.71 -8.29
N CYS A 169 10.11 -11.68 -7.75
CA CYS A 169 11.50 -11.39 -8.02
C CYS A 169 12.30 -11.08 -6.75
N SER A 170 13.00 -12.11 -6.24
CA SER A 170 13.85 -12.01 -5.05
C SER A 170 15.07 -11.08 -5.27
N ASP A 171 15.61 -11.00 -6.48
CA ASP A 171 16.80 -10.19 -6.78
C ASP A 171 16.55 -8.68 -6.65
N SER A 172 15.30 -8.25 -6.83
CA SER A 172 14.88 -6.85 -6.76
C SER A 172 13.81 -6.59 -5.71
N ASP A 173 13.53 -7.57 -4.84
CA ASP A 173 12.46 -7.53 -3.85
C ASP A 173 11.14 -6.97 -4.41
N GLN A 174 10.67 -7.54 -5.53
CA GLN A 174 9.48 -7.06 -6.25
C GLN A 174 8.50 -8.20 -6.52
N VAL A 175 7.21 -7.92 -6.36
CA VAL A 175 6.10 -8.82 -6.68
C VAL A 175 5.11 -8.11 -7.59
N GLY A 176 4.71 -8.80 -8.66
CA GLY A 176 3.64 -8.37 -9.54
C GLY A 176 2.40 -9.23 -9.37
N PHE A 177 1.23 -8.59 -9.44
CA PHE A 177 -0.05 -9.26 -9.33
C PHE A 177 -1.15 -8.56 -10.15
N ASP A 178 -2.19 -9.33 -10.44
CA ASP A 178 -3.40 -8.88 -11.14
C ASP A 178 -4.61 -8.95 -10.20
N LEU A 179 -5.62 -8.13 -10.49
CA LEU A 179 -6.95 -8.28 -9.90
C LEU A 179 -7.77 -9.29 -10.69
N VAL A 180 -8.44 -10.19 -9.97
CA VAL A 180 -9.37 -11.18 -10.50
C VAL A 180 -10.78 -10.80 -10.06
N ASP A 181 -11.70 -10.74 -11.02
CA ASP A 181 -13.13 -10.44 -10.84
C ASP A 181 -14.02 -11.68 -10.99
#